data_AF-A0A087SVX0-F1
#
_entry.id   AF-A0A087SVX0-F1
#
_cell.length_a   1.000
_cell.length_b   1.000
_cell.length_c   1.000
_cell.angle_alpha   90.00
_cell.angle_beta   90.00
_cell.angle_gamma   90.00
#
_symmetry.space_group_name_H-M   'P 1'
#
loop_
_entity.id
_entity.type
_entity.pdbx_description
1 polymer ?
#
loop_
_entity_poly.entity_id
_entity_poly.type
_entity_poly.pdbx_seq_one_letter_code
_entity_poly.pdbx_strand_id
1 'polypeptide(L)'
;MDVWKWMLLLFLDALRSSAQDDGRKGTCNSELGLSSGEIEDSMFTSEVTEDSTPSAGRLRNAEGAWCFNNDSISSQTAILTVNLGQQTFVTGFASQGPPEGLRPKNYNHVIGFSASYSLNGEQWNEFNAGNLFFDNADKNATRDVINYHVSSSIELTQYVKINVTMLISGSTDICLRFEFYGCGTDIQPETNIKAMTTSKGQIEVSWKEPTADTSLEEGVLSTGILKPNGYLVFYRPVESQSSLSSLNNQPEDLQSFLSTTTTDRTLSLEDVRLGATYLILLRCIVKDFKLDCGWTNIEAYPPCPEGWTGGNEYHCFLYITPVTTYSEARDTCAKQDTDQELGKLGTVVDDDEKDFLTSRILPDDVRQLWFVKKGCDEQELGKYIRPEEECCRLLNILDDGSIQETSCGTDDSPSSAVCLWDHKGEGARIRVSAVESSEDGIKASIKWRYEGKGWKTDELQAKLWTQEGREDILTYSTLKNVFEITELKPGVTYSLLLRPAPNIRTEEFTYKFVISK
;
A
#
# COMPACT_ATOMS: atom_id res chain seq x y z
N MET A 1 -10.44 -23.67 -51.05
CA MET A 1 -9.00 -23.42 -50.86
C MET A 1 -8.75 -21.95 -51.16
N ASP A 2 -8.47 -21.04 -50.24
CA ASP A 2 -8.34 -21.14 -48.78
C ASP A 2 -8.67 -19.74 -48.19
N VAL A 3 -9.93 -19.31 -48.37
CA VAL A 3 -10.48 -18.06 -47.81
C VAL A 3 -10.52 -18.11 -46.26
N TRP A 4 -10.44 -19.33 -45.70
CA TRP A 4 -10.28 -19.57 -44.27
C TRP A 4 -8.90 -19.20 -43.71
N LYS A 5 -7.82 -19.20 -44.51
CA LYS A 5 -6.49 -18.78 -44.05
C LYS A 5 -6.34 -17.27 -43.87
N TRP A 6 -7.06 -16.47 -44.66
CA TRP A 6 -7.05 -15.01 -44.54
C TRP A 6 -7.97 -14.50 -43.43
N MET A 7 -9.06 -15.21 -43.11
CA MET A 7 -9.85 -14.92 -41.92
C MET A 7 -9.12 -15.30 -40.62
N LEU A 8 -8.25 -16.32 -40.62
CA LEU A 8 -7.45 -16.65 -39.44
C LEU A 8 -6.36 -15.60 -39.13
N LEU A 9 -5.82 -14.92 -40.17
CA LEU A 9 -4.85 -13.84 -39.98
C LEU A 9 -5.52 -12.52 -39.56
N LEU A 10 -6.75 -12.25 -40.01
CA LEU A 10 -7.52 -11.10 -39.52
C LEU A 10 -8.16 -11.32 -38.14
N PHE A 11 -8.32 -12.56 -37.68
CA PHE A 11 -8.68 -12.89 -36.29
C PHE A 11 -7.47 -12.99 -35.34
N LEU A 12 -6.24 -13.12 -35.87
CA LEU A 12 -5.01 -13.04 -35.07
C LEU A 12 -4.52 -11.59 -34.88
N ASP A 13 -4.86 -10.66 -35.79
CA ASP A 13 -4.63 -9.22 -35.60
C ASP A 13 -5.77 -8.50 -34.84
N ALA A 14 -6.91 -9.16 -34.61
CA ALA A 14 -7.99 -8.64 -33.77
C ALA A 14 -7.89 -9.04 -32.28
N LEU A 15 -6.79 -9.72 -31.88
CA LEU A 15 -6.40 -9.92 -30.48
C LEU A 15 -5.17 -9.06 -30.09
N ARG A 16 -4.86 -8.03 -30.87
CA ARG A 16 -3.86 -7.01 -30.55
C ARG A 16 -4.48 -5.63 -30.35
N SER A 17 -5.47 -5.54 -29.46
CA SER A 17 -5.75 -4.31 -28.72
C SER A 17 -6.65 -4.57 -27.51
N SER A 18 -6.07 -5.19 -26.49
CA SER A 18 -6.35 -4.82 -25.11
C SER A 18 -5.16 -5.21 -24.25
N ALA A 19 -3.96 -4.78 -24.65
CA ALA A 19 -3.09 -4.22 -23.63
C ALA A 19 -3.79 -2.93 -23.23
N GLN A 20 -4.76 -3.08 -22.33
CA GLN A 20 -5.20 -1.99 -21.49
C GLN A 20 -3.90 -1.40 -20.94
N ASP A 21 -3.71 -0.12 -21.21
CA ASP A 21 -2.68 0.72 -20.62
C ASP A 21 -2.79 0.58 -19.09
N ASP A 22 -2.14 -0.47 -18.58
CA ASP A 22 -1.94 -0.77 -17.18
C ASP A 22 -0.85 0.21 -16.77
N GLY A 23 -1.27 1.43 -16.39
CA GLY A 23 -0.40 2.55 -16.10
C GLY A 23 0.86 2.09 -15.37
N ARG A 24 2.01 2.22 -16.06
CA ARG A 24 3.35 1.77 -15.67
C ARG A 24 3.44 1.25 -14.22
N LYS A 25 3.23 -0.05 -14.04
CA LYS A 25 3.72 -0.77 -12.85
C LYS A 25 5.19 -0.45 -12.67
N GLY A 26 5.61 -0.18 -11.44
CA GLY A 26 6.87 0.49 -11.09
C GLY A 26 8.13 -0.14 -11.67
N THR A 27 8.43 0.11 -12.95
CA THR A 27 9.67 -0.27 -13.63
C THR A 27 10.62 0.91 -13.67
N CYS A 28 11.88 0.69 -13.28
CA CYS A 28 12.95 1.68 -13.28
C CYS A 28 14.24 1.10 -13.87
N ASN A 29 14.16 0.67 -15.13
CA ASN A 29 15.22 -0.08 -15.82
C ASN A 29 15.41 0.36 -17.28
N SER A 30 15.00 1.58 -17.65
CA SER A 30 15.16 2.10 -19.02
C SER A 30 16.53 2.75 -19.20
N GLU A 31 17.11 2.65 -20.41
CA GLU A 31 18.32 3.39 -20.77
C GLU A 31 18.07 4.90 -20.61
N LEU A 32 19.05 5.63 -20.04
CA LEU A 32 18.92 7.06 -19.73
C LEU A 32 19.46 7.98 -20.84
N GLY A 33 19.71 7.41 -22.02
CA GLY A 33 19.88 8.18 -23.24
C GLY A 33 21.32 8.38 -23.69
N LEU A 34 22.29 7.65 -23.13
CA LEU A 34 23.66 7.68 -23.63
C LEU A 34 23.73 6.96 -24.98
N SER A 35 23.24 5.72 -25.07
CA SER A 35 23.21 4.90 -26.29
C SER A 35 22.36 5.53 -27.40
N SER A 36 21.21 6.12 -27.05
CA SER A 36 20.22 6.67 -27.99
C SER A 36 20.62 8.04 -28.52
N GLY A 37 21.53 8.74 -27.84
CA GLY A 37 21.94 10.10 -28.19
C GLY A 37 21.04 11.20 -27.63
N GLU A 38 20.05 10.87 -26.80
CA GLU A 38 19.20 11.86 -26.11
C GLU A 38 20.02 12.77 -25.18
N ILE A 39 21.05 12.22 -24.53
CA ILE A 39 22.05 13.02 -23.82
C ILE A 39 23.04 13.55 -24.84
N GLU A 40 23.12 14.87 -25.03
CA GLU A 40 24.01 15.51 -26.00
C GLU A 40 25.49 15.36 -25.65
N ASP A 41 26.37 15.41 -26.66
CA ASP A 41 27.83 15.26 -26.48
C ASP A 41 28.44 16.28 -25.51
N SER A 42 27.91 17.51 -25.47
CA SER A 42 28.36 18.56 -24.54
C SER A 42 28.05 18.26 -23.07
N MET A 43 27.21 17.26 -22.79
CA MET A 43 26.89 16.83 -21.44
C MET A 43 27.92 15.84 -20.87
N PHE A 44 28.89 15.40 -21.68
CA PHE A 44 29.99 14.53 -21.24
C PHE A 44 31.22 15.39 -20.92
N THR A 45 31.85 15.13 -19.78
CA THR A 45 33.10 15.77 -19.37
C THR A 45 34.08 14.72 -18.88
N SER A 46 35.27 14.69 -19.44
CA SER A 46 36.37 13.81 -19.02
C SER A 46 37.49 14.64 -18.40
N GLU A 47 38.07 14.14 -17.31
CA GLU A 47 39.28 14.72 -16.73
C GLU A 47 40.55 14.24 -17.46
N VAL A 48 40.44 13.20 -18.29
CA VAL A 48 41.50 12.80 -19.23
C VAL A 48 41.46 13.68 -20.47
N THR A 49 42.60 14.27 -20.81
CA THR A 49 42.76 15.25 -21.90
C THR A 49 43.29 14.65 -23.20
N GLU A 50 43.75 13.40 -23.20
CA GLU A 50 44.38 12.77 -24.38
C GLU A 50 43.54 11.60 -24.96
N ASP A 51 43.27 11.75 -26.27
CA ASP A 51 42.95 10.79 -27.33
C ASP A 51 41.51 10.53 -27.83
N SER A 52 40.44 10.49 -27.02
CA SER A 52 39.08 10.32 -27.57
C SER A 52 38.05 11.26 -26.99
N THR A 53 37.01 11.57 -27.77
CA THR A 53 35.88 12.35 -27.27
C THR A 53 35.14 11.55 -26.19
N PRO A 54 34.81 12.16 -25.04
CA PRO A 54 34.09 11.47 -23.96
C PRO A 54 32.78 10.79 -24.42
N SER A 55 32.06 11.45 -25.33
CA SER A 55 30.84 10.93 -25.95
C SER A 55 31.03 9.70 -26.84
N ALA A 56 32.27 9.37 -27.24
CA ALA A 56 32.54 8.11 -27.93
C ALA A 56 32.29 6.89 -27.02
N GLY A 57 32.27 7.08 -25.70
CA GLY A 57 31.99 6.06 -24.70
C GLY A 57 30.52 5.65 -24.54
N ARG A 58 29.63 5.98 -25.47
CA ARG A 58 28.25 5.48 -25.45
C ARG A 58 28.20 3.98 -25.67
N LEU A 59 27.38 3.26 -24.91
CA LEU A 59 27.10 1.83 -25.12
C LEU A 59 26.70 1.57 -26.57
N ARG A 60 27.12 0.43 -27.13
CA ARG A 60 26.81 0.00 -28.51
C ARG A 60 27.29 0.95 -29.62
N ASN A 61 28.11 1.98 -29.31
CA ASN A 61 28.74 2.79 -30.34
C ASN A 61 29.61 1.91 -31.24
N ALA A 62 29.27 1.82 -32.53
CA ALA A 62 29.92 0.93 -33.48
C ALA A 62 31.30 1.45 -33.94
N GLU A 63 31.53 2.76 -33.84
CA GLU A 63 32.71 3.43 -34.38
C GLU A 63 33.67 3.94 -33.30
N GLY A 64 33.20 4.09 -32.06
CA GLY A 64 33.95 4.74 -30.99
C GLY A 64 33.87 4.04 -29.63
N ALA A 65 34.76 4.44 -28.74
CA ALA A 65 34.76 4.16 -27.30
C ALA A 65 35.49 5.32 -26.60
N TRP A 66 35.23 5.53 -25.31
CA TRP A 66 36.02 6.45 -24.50
C TRP A 66 37.34 5.77 -24.15
N CYS A 67 38.37 6.15 -24.89
CA CYS A 67 39.74 5.66 -24.79
C CYS A 67 40.69 6.68 -24.19
N PHE A 68 41.63 6.21 -23.37
CA PHE A 68 42.71 6.98 -22.78
C PHE A 68 43.93 6.10 -22.48
N ASN A 69 45.09 6.74 -22.26
CA ASN A 69 46.31 6.03 -21.89
C ASN A 69 46.28 5.59 -20.41
N ASN A 70 46.85 4.42 -20.12
CA ASN A 70 46.94 3.86 -18.77
C ASN A 70 47.72 4.76 -17.79
N ASP A 71 48.67 5.57 -18.27
CA ASP A 71 49.39 6.53 -17.42
C ASP A 71 48.44 7.58 -16.81
N SER A 72 47.27 7.81 -17.44
CA SER A 72 46.16 8.63 -16.95
C SER A 72 45.31 7.97 -15.85
N ILE A 73 45.69 6.81 -15.32
CA ILE A 73 45.01 6.19 -14.15
C ILE A 73 45.66 6.62 -12.84
N SER A 74 46.84 7.26 -12.88
CA SER A 74 47.52 7.72 -11.68
C SER A 74 46.66 8.77 -10.93
N SER A 75 46.07 8.31 -9.82
CA SER A 75 45.28 9.06 -8.83
C SER A 75 44.26 10.08 -9.39
N GLN A 76 43.13 9.57 -9.91
CA GLN A 76 41.88 10.32 -10.16
C GLN A 76 41.78 11.11 -11.49
N THR A 77 42.64 10.86 -12.48
CA THR A 77 42.53 11.55 -13.77
C THR A 77 41.59 10.85 -14.77
N ALA A 78 41.40 9.52 -14.64
CA ALA A 78 40.47 8.74 -15.47
C ALA A 78 39.01 8.80 -14.99
N ILE A 79 38.45 10.01 -15.01
CA ILE A 79 37.08 10.29 -14.60
C ILE A 79 36.27 10.75 -15.81
N LEU A 80 35.12 10.11 -16.01
CA LEU A 80 34.10 10.53 -16.97
C LEU A 80 32.82 10.88 -16.22
N THR A 81 32.40 12.13 -16.35
CA THR A 81 31.17 12.67 -15.79
C THR A 81 30.16 12.90 -16.90
N VAL A 82 28.90 12.53 -16.64
CA VAL A 82 27.77 12.77 -17.54
C VAL A 82 26.69 13.54 -16.80
N ASN A 83 26.24 14.65 -17.38
CA ASN A 83 25.05 15.37 -16.95
C ASN A 83 23.82 14.78 -17.67
N LEU A 84 22.88 14.22 -16.92
CA LEU A 84 21.64 13.63 -17.46
C LEU A 84 20.61 14.69 -17.88
N GLY A 85 20.93 15.99 -17.72
CA GLY A 85 20.13 17.13 -18.13
C GLY A 85 18.97 17.45 -17.19
N GLN A 86 18.39 16.43 -16.56
CA GLN A 86 17.32 16.54 -15.58
C GLN A 86 17.54 15.60 -14.40
N GLN A 87 16.86 15.87 -13.29
CA GLN A 87 16.85 14.96 -12.16
C GLN A 87 16.05 13.70 -12.54
N THR A 88 16.65 12.54 -12.33
CA THR A 88 16.12 11.23 -12.72
C THR A 88 16.52 10.20 -11.66
N PHE A 89 15.80 9.09 -11.60
CA PHE A 89 16.22 7.95 -10.79
C PHE A 89 17.17 7.06 -11.58
N VAL A 90 18.26 6.63 -10.96
CA VAL A 90 19.23 5.67 -11.50
C VAL A 90 19.21 4.40 -10.64
N THR A 91 19.26 3.26 -11.31
CA THR A 91 19.15 1.93 -10.70
C THR A 91 20.30 1.01 -11.08
N GLY A 92 21.11 1.38 -12.05
CA GLY A 92 22.28 0.63 -12.46
C GLY A 92 22.91 1.21 -13.70
N PHE A 93 23.87 0.47 -14.26
CA PHE A 93 24.54 0.83 -15.49
C PHE A 93 25.01 -0.43 -16.21
N ALA A 94 25.38 -0.29 -17.48
CA ALA A 94 26.04 -1.34 -18.24
C ALA A 94 27.41 -0.87 -18.74
N SER A 95 28.34 -1.81 -18.89
CA SER A 95 29.67 -1.58 -19.46
C SER A 95 29.93 -2.50 -20.65
N GLN A 96 30.77 -2.05 -21.57
CA GLN A 96 31.18 -2.78 -22.76
C GLN A 96 32.56 -2.30 -23.21
N GLY A 97 33.42 -3.18 -23.72
CA GLY A 97 34.71 -2.81 -24.30
C GLY A 97 34.58 -2.09 -25.65
N PRO A 98 35.66 -1.80 -26.40
CA PRO A 98 35.58 -1.12 -27.69
C PRO A 98 35.07 -2.01 -28.84
N PRO A 99 34.59 -1.42 -29.96
CA PRO A 99 34.26 -2.17 -31.19
C PRO A 99 35.52 -2.67 -31.94
N GLU A 100 35.36 -3.68 -32.81
CA GLU A 100 36.48 -4.35 -33.52
C GLU A 100 37.21 -3.42 -34.50
N GLY A 101 36.48 -2.47 -35.07
CA GLY A 101 37.08 -1.46 -35.94
C GLY A 101 38.05 -0.52 -35.20
N LEU A 102 37.86 -0.33 -33.89
CA LEU A 102 38.68 0.59 -33.09
C LEU A 102 39.89 -0.11 -32.45
N ARG A 103 39.67 -1.30 -31.87
CA ARG A 103 40.75 -2.11 -31.29
C ARG A 103 40.66 -3.55 -31.80
N PRO A 104 41.80 -4.23 -32.01
CA PRO A 104 41.80 -5.61 -32.50
C PRO A 104 41.28 -6.60 -31.45
N LYS A 105 40.95 -7.82 -31.85
CA LYS A 105 40.44 -8.88 -30.95
C LYS A 105 41.39 -9.29 -29.84
N ASN A 106 42.69 -9.02 -29.97
CA ASN A 106 43.70 -9.27 -28.94
C ASN A 106 43.87 -8.11 -27.94
N TYR A 107 43.00 -7.10 -28.03
CA TYR A 107 42.88 -6.04 -27.05
C TYR A 107 42.26 -6.62 -25.78
N ASN A 108 43.12 -7.02 -24.85
CA ASN A 108 42.75 -7.61 -23.57
C ASN A 108 43.07 -6.60 -22.47
N HIS A 109 42.05 -6.11 -21.78
CA HIS A 109 42.22 -5.28 -20.59
C HIS A 109 41.16 -5.64 -19.57
N VAL A 110 41.59 -6.11 -18.41
CA VAL A 110 40.68 -6.22 -17.27
C VAL A 110 40.83 -4.95 -16.47
N ILE A 111 39.74 -4.20 -16.35
CA ILE A 111 39.74 -2.94 -15.60
C ILE A 111 38.84 -3.03 -14.38
N GLY A 112 39.27 -2.36 -13.34
CA GLY A 112 38.46 -2.03 -12.18
C GLY A 112 37.98 -0.58 -12.29
N PHE A 113 36.69 -0.37 -12.13
CA PHE A 113 36.11 0.97 -12.06
C PHE A 113 34.99 1.04 -11.03
N SER A 114 34.70 2.24 -10.53
CA SER A 114 33.54 2.51 -9.69
C SER A 114 32.58 3.45 -10.42
N ALA A 115 31.33 3.46 -9.97
CA ALA A 115 30.33 4.38 -10.44
C ALA A 115 29.82 5.22 -9.26
N SER A 116 29.61 6.51 -9.51
CA SER A 116 29.12 7.45 -8.50
C SER A 116 28.01 8.32 -9.09
N TYR A 117 27.19 8.91 -8.23
CA TYR A 117 26.08 9.78 -8.62
C TYR A 117 26.05 11.05 -7.78
N SER A 118 25.47 12.12 -8.34
CA SER A 118 25.36 13.42 -7.68
C SER A 118 24.16 14.21 -8.18
N LEU A 119 23.47 14.89 -7.27
CA LEU A 119 22.41 15.85 -7.62
C LEU A 119 22.94 17.17 -8.17
N ASN A 120 24.16 17.57 -7.78
CA ASN A 120 24.71 18.90 -8.06
C ASN A 120 26.04 18.88 -8.81
N GLY A 121 26.63 17.70 -9.03
CA GLY A 121 27.94 17.55 -9.67
C GLY A 121 29.13 17.82 -8.74
N GLU A 122 28.89 18.22 -7.48
CA GLU A 122 29.93 18.56 -6.51
C GLU A 122 30.04 17.51 -5.39
N GLN A 123 28.90 17.10 -4.83
CA GLN A 123 28.83 16.09 -3.76
C GLN A 123 28.44 14.75 -4.35
N TRP A 124 29.36 13.80 -4.29
CA TRP A 124 29.23 12.49 -4.92
C TRP A 124 28.93 11.40 -3.89
N ASN A 125 28.02 10.50 -4.25
CA ASN A 125 27.75 9.26 -3.53
C ASN A 125 28.12 8.08 -4.42
N GLU A 126 28.58 6.99 -3.83
CA GLU A 126 29.00 5.80 -4.58
C GLU A 126 27.85 4.82 -4.78
N PHE A 127 27.73 4.24 -5.97
CA PHE A 127 26.88 3.08 -6.18
C PHE A 127 27.43 1.86 -5.42
N ASN A 128 26.53 1.02 -4.91
CA ASN A 128 26.87 -0.25 -4.25
C ASN A 128 27.98 -0.12 -3.20
N ALA A 129 27.92 0.95 -2.39
CA ALA A 129 28.90 1.27 -1.34
C ALA A 129 30.35 1.43 -1.83
N GLY A 130 30.56 1.82 -3.09
CA GLY A 130 31.88 2.01 -3.68
C GLY A 130 32.58 0.71 -4.08
N ASN A 131 31.82 -0.38 -4.22
CA ASN A 131 32.35 -1.64 -4.72
C ASN A 131 32.97 -1.42 -6.11
N LEU A 132 34.14 -2.01 -6.28
CA LEU A 132 34.84 -2.00 -7.56
C LEU A 132 34.19 -3.00 -8.51
N PHE A 133 33.79 -2.53 -9.68
CA PHE A 133 33.26 -3.34 -10.76
C PHE A 133 34.40 -3.77 -11.67
N PHE A 134 34.38 -5.05 -12.06
CA PHE A 134 35.35 -5.61 -12.99
C PHE A 134 34.68 -5.92 -14.32
N ASP A 135 35.16 -5.31 -15.40
CA ASP A 135 34.79 -5.77 -16.74
C ASP A 135 35.60 -7.02 -17.08
N ASN A 136 35.16 -8.15 -16.53
CA ASN A 136 35.79 -9.45 -16.76
C ASN A 136 35.46 -10.02 -18.16
N ALA A 137 34.51 -9.39 -18.86
CA ALA A 137 34.15 -9.74 -20.22
C ALA A 137 35.07 -9.08 -21.25
N ASP A 138 35.91 -8.10 -20.88
CA ASP A 138 36.94 -7.56 -21.78
C ASP A 138 38.18 -8.47 -21.97
N LYS A 139 37.94 -9.79 -22.03
CA LYS A 139 38.85 -10.79 -22.60
C LYS A 139 38.61 -10.86 -24.11
N ASN A 140 39.62 -11.28 -24.87
CA ASN A 140 39.58 -11.39 -26.35
C ASN A 140 38.31 -12.02 -26.96
N ALA A 141 37.63 -12.93 -26.24
CA ALA A 141 36.44 -13.63 -26.71
C ALA A 141 35.11 -12.95 -26.38
N THR A 142 35.10 -11.94 -25.50
CA THR A 142 33.90 -11.37 -24.88
C THR A 142 33.90 -9.83 -24.86
N ARG A 143 34.86 -9.18 -25.53
CA ARG A 143 35.10 -7.72 -25.53
C ARG A 143 33.90 -6.85 -25.95
N ASP A 144 33.00 -7.39 -26.77
CA ASP A 144 31.79 -6.69 -27.22
C ASP A 144 30.53 -7.12 -26.45
N VAL A 145 30.69 -7.92 -25.38
CA VAL A 145 29.59 -8.32 -24.50
C VAL A 145 29.25 -7.17 -23.56
N ILE A 146 27.95 -6.97 -23.35
CA ILE A 146 27.42 -5.98 -22.42
C ILE A 146 27.36 -6.64 -21.03
N ASN A 147 27.98 -6.01 -20.04
CA ASN A 147 27.87 -6.41 -18.64
C ASN A 147 26.94 -5.46 -17.92
N TYR A 148 25.94 -5.99 -17.21
CA TYR A 148 25.00 -5.21 -16.42
C TYR A 148 25.42 -5.17 -14.95
N HIS A 149 25.31 -3.99 -14.35
CA HIS A 149 25.65 -3.72 -12.95
C HIS A 149 24.44 -3.09 -12.27
N VAL A 150 23.60 -3.93 -11.68
CA VAL A 150 22.37 -3.51 -10.99
C VAL A 150 22.71 -2.98 -9.59
N SER A 151 22.02 -1.93 -9.16
CA SER A 151 22.05 -1.43 -7.79
C SER A 151 20.85 -1.92 -6.99
N SER A 152 21.07 -2.19 -5.70
CA SER A 152 19.98 -2.54 -4.78
C SER A 152 19.15 -1.33 -4.34
N SER A 153 19.60 -0.11 -4.63
CA SER A 153 18.92 1.14 -4.29
C SER A 153 18.60 1.96 -5.52
N ILE A 154 17.48 2.68 -5.48
CA ILE A 154 17.02 3.60 -6.52
C ILE A 154 17.40 5.01 -6.09
N GLU A 155 18.30 5.64 -6.84
CA GLU A 155 18.96 6.87 -6.41
C GLU A 155 18.56 8.06 -7.29
N LEU A 156 18.05 9.12 -6.67
CA LEU A 156 17.74 10.37 -7.37
C LEU A 156 19.05 11.11 -7.66
N THR A 157 19.28 11.43 -8.94
CA THR A 157 20.51 12.09 -9.37
C THR A 157 20.29 12.93 -10.63
N GLN A 158 21.24 13.81 -10.94
CA GLN A 158 21.33 14.49 -12.23
C GLN A 158 22.66 14.22 -12.92
N TYR A 159 23.70 13.88 -12.15
CA TYR A 159 25.02 13.60 -12.66
C TYR A 159 25.42 12.19 -12.29
N VAL A 160 26.10 11.53 -13.20
CA VAL A 160 26.69 10.22 -12.98
C VAL A 160 28.15 10.27 -13.38
N LYS A 161 28.96 9.44 -12.73
CA LYS A 161 30.40 9.39 -12.91
C LYS A 161 30.87 7.95 -13.00
N ILE A 162 31.75 7.68 -13.95
CA ILE A 162 32.58 6.47 -13.98
C ILE A 162 34.01 6.88 -13.63
N ASN A 163 34.59 6.19 -12.65
CA ASN A 163 35.96 6.38 -12.21
C ASN A 163 36.74 5.09 -12.45
N VAL A 164 37.70 5.12 -13.39
CA VAL A 164 38.56 3.96 -13.66
C VAL A 164 39.72 4.00 -12.68
N THR A 165 39.76 3.02 -11.77
CA THR A 165 40.67 3.06 -10.61
C THR A 165 41.82 2.08 -10.72
N MET A 166 41.70 1.02 -11.53
CA MET A 166 42.73 -0.01 -11.65
C MET A 166 42.77 -0.65 -13.03
N LEU A 167 43.97 -0.91 -13.54
CA LEU A 167 44.21 -1.85 -14.64
C LEU A 167 44.83 -3.14 -14.08
N ILE A 168 44.22 -4.28 -14.41
CA ILE A 168 44.69 -5.59 -13.95
C ILE A 168 45.60 -6.26 -14.99
N SER A 169 45.40 -6.06 -16.30
CA SER A 169 46.32 -6.58 -17.32
C SER A 169 46.18 -5.91 -18.70
N GLY A 170 47.26 -5.89 -19.50
CA GLY A 170 47.22 -6.22 -20.93
C GLY A 170 47.40 -5.12 -22.00
N SER A 171 47.02 -3.85 -21.79
CA SER A 171 47.14 -2.80 -22.82
C SER A 171 47.61 -1.46 -22.24
N THR A 172 48.36 -0.67 -23.03
CA THR A 172 48.74 0.72 -22.69
C THR A 172 47.58 1.70 -22.82
N ASP A 173 46.57 1.35 -23.60
CA ASP A 173 45.37 2.15 -23.82
C ASP A 173 44.17 1.40 -23.26
N ILE A 174 43.29 2.09 -22.56
CA ILE A 174 42.02 1.58 -22.03
C ILE A 174 40.89 2.22 -22.80
N CYS A 175 39.84 1.46 -23.12
CA CYS A 175 38.68 1.92 -23.88
C CYS A 175 37.40 1.35 -23.28
N LEU A 176 36.40 2.19 -23.07
CA LEU A 176 35.13 1.80 -22.48
C LEU A 176 33.93 2.42 -23.17
N ARG A 177 32.83 1.68 -23.12
CA ARG A 177 31.49 2.13 -23.46
C ARG A 177 30.53 1.83 -22.31
N PHE A 178 29.55 2.68 -22.08
CA PHE A 178 28.63 2.57 -20.95
C PHE A 178 27.26 3.20 -21.23
N GLU A 179 26.28 2.76 -20.46
CA GLU A 179 24.90 3.29 -20.40
C GLU A 179 24.46 3.26 -18.95
N PHE A 180 23.70 4.26 -18.51
CA PHE A 180 23.04 4.25 -17.21
C PHE A 180 21.56 3.89 -17.38
N TYR A 181 21.01 3.17 -16.41
CA TYR A 181 19.64 2.69 -16.44
C TYR A 181 18.85 3.28 -15.27
N GLY A 182 17.57 3.50 -15.48
CA GLY A 182 16.68 4.07 -14.47
C GLY A 182 15.32 4.47 -15.02
N CYS A 183 14.79 5.57 -14.51
CA CYS A 183 13.48 6.10 -14.87
C CYS A 183 13.33 7.58 -14.48
N GLY A 184 12.31 8.23 -15.05
CA GLY A 184 11.92 9.59 -14.68
C GLY A 184 11.35 9.69 -13.27
N THR A 185 11.08 10.92 -12.84
CA THR A 185 10.55 11.22 -11.50
C THR A 185 9.04 11.01 -11.39
N ASP A 186 8.41 10.37 -12.38
CA ASP A 186 7.00 10.00 -12.44
C ASP A 186 6.77 8.51 -12.12
N ILE A 187 7.80 7.79 -11.67
CA ILE A 187 7.68 6.39 -11.25
C ILE A 187 6.69 6.21 -10.09
N GLN A 188 5.94 5.11 -10.16
CA GLN A 188 5.04 4.63 -9.11
C GLN A 188 5.63 3.36 -8.45
N PRO A 189 6.41 3.48 -7.36
CA PRO A 189 6.94 2.32 -6.66
C PRO A 189 5.84 1.64 -5.80
N GLU A 190 6.05 0.36 -5.49
CA GLU A 190 5.14 -0.47 -4.73
C GLU A 190 5.51 -0.50 -3.23
N THR A 191 4.59 -0.16 -2.33
CA THR A 191 4.85 -0.15 -0.87
C THR A 191 4.02 -1.14 -0.05
N ASN A 192 3.09 -1.89 -0.67
CA ASN A 192 2.16 -2.77 0.04
C ASN A 192 1.48 -2.08 1.24
N ILE A 193 0.90 -0.89 1.02
CA ILE A 193 0.17 -0.15 2.03
C ILE A 193 -1.02 -0.95 2.58
N LYS A 194 -1.14 -1.02 3.90
CA LYS A 194 -2.24 -1.64 4.63
C LYS A 194 -2.84 -0.64 5.61
N ALA A 195 -4.12 -0.80 5.90
CA ALA A 195 -4.81 -0.06 6.94
C ALA A 195 -5.68 -1.01 7.77
N MET A 196 -5.82 -0.73 9.05
CA MET A 196 -6.65 -1.49 9.99
C MET A 196 -7.28 -0.55 11.03
N THR A 197 -8.44 -0.92 11.56
CA THR A 197 -9.09 -0.18 12.65
C THR A 197 -8.63 -0.69 14.02
N THR A 198 -8.29 0.22 14.93
CA THR A 198 -7.80 -0.12 16.27
C THR A 198 -8.93 -0.25 17.29
N SER A 199 -8.61 -0.83 18.44
CA SER A 199 -9.49 -0.89 19.63
C SER A 199 -9.85 0.47 20.23
N LYS A 200 -9.29 1.57 19.71
CA LYS A 200 -9.63 2.94 20.10
C LYS A 200 -10.53 3.63 19.08
N GLY A 201 -10.92 2.95 18.00
CA GLY A 201 -11.73 3.52 16.91
C GLY A 201 -10.91 4.39 15.97
N GLN A 202 -9.59 4.21 15.96
CA GLN A 202 -8.66 4.90 15.07
C GLN A 202 -8.38 4.02 13.84
N ILE A 203 -7.81 4.60 12.78
CA ILE A 203 -7.23 3.81 11.68
C ILE A 203 -5.71 3.84 11.80
N GLU A 204 -5.10 2.68 11.96
CA GLU A 204 -3.65 2.51 11.83
C GLU A 204 -3.31 2.14 10.39
N VAL A 205 -2.41 2.93 9.79
CA VAL A 205 -1.91 2.76 8.43
C VAL A 205 -0.44 2.35 8.52
N SER A 206 -0.05 1.33 7.77
CA SER A 206 1.34 0.86 7.70
C SER A 206 1.74 0.48 6.28
N TRP A 207 3.04 0.56 5.97
CA TRP A 207 3.56 0.22 4.65
C TRP A 207 5.00 -0.33 4.71
N LYS A 208 5.39 -1.10 3.69
CA LYS A 208 6.77 -1.57 3.48
C LYS A 208 7.59 -0.50 2.75
N GLU A 209 8.91 -0.71 2.68
CA GLU A 209 9.78 0.14 1.87
C GLU A 209 9.35 0.11 0.39
N PRO A 210 9.29 1.25 -0.31
CA PRO A 210 8.88 1.29 -1.71
C PRO A 210 9.90 0.59 -2.60
N THR A 211 9.41 -0.28 -3.48
CA THR A 211 10.23 -1.03 -4.43
C THR A 211 9.80 -0.84 -5.87
N ALA A 212 10.73 -1.03 -6.81
CA ALA A 212 10.45 -1.05 -8.23
C ALA A 212 11.30 -2.12 -8.94
N ASP A 213 10.81 -2.61 -10.08
CA ASP A 213 11.55 -3.51 -10.96
C ASP A 213 12.76 -2.77 -11.56
N THR A 214 13.94 -3.38 -11.44
CA THR A 214 15.23 -2.86 -11.89
C THR A 214 15.98 -3.86 -12.77
N SER A 215 15.28 -4.88 -13.28
CA SER A 215 15.86 -5.90 -14.15
C SER A 215 16.47 -5.30 -15.42
N LEU A 216 17.79 -5.39 -15.54
CA LEU A 216 18.54 -4.92 -16.72
C LEU A 216 18.81 -6.03 -17.73
N GLU A 217 18.82 -7.30 -17.29
CA GLU A 217 19.12 -8.46 -18.13
C GLU A 217 17.87 -9.36 -18.25
N GLU A 218 17.61 -9.82 -19.48
CA GLU A 218 16.48 -10.69 -19.76
C GLU A 218 16.60 -12.01 -18.98
N GLY A 219 15.55 -12.37 -18.24
CA GLY A 219 15.55 -13.57 -17.39
C GLY A 219 16.23 -13.41 -16.03
N VAL A 220 16.80 -12.23 -15.72
CA VAL A 220 17.37 -11.90 -14.40
C VAL A 220 16.45 -10.93 -13.68
N LEU A 221 15.72 -11.43 -12.68
CA LEU A 221 14.83 -10.61 -11.86
C LEU A 221 15.60 -9.84 -10.79
N SER A 222 15.43 -8.52 -10.73
CA SER A 222 16.01 -7.67 -9.69
C SER A 222 15.09 -6.54 -9.28
N THR A 223 15.04 -6.26 -7.98
CA THR A 223 14.19 -5.23 -7.39
C THR A 223 15.04 -4.20 -6.66
N GLY A 224 14.80 -2.92 -6.96
CA GLY A 224 15.47 -1.80 -6.32
C GLY A 224 14.60 -1.21 -5.21
N ILE A 225 15.24 -0.78 -4.12
CA ILE A 225 14.58 -0.11 -3.00
C ILE A 225 14.73 1.40 -3.15
N LEU A 226 13.60 2.11 -3.15
CA LEU A 226 13.57 3.57 -3.03
C LEU A 226 13.65 3.94 -1.54
N LYS A 227 14.43 4.98 -1.21
CA LYS A 227 14.60 5.46 0.18
C LYS A 227 14.02 6.86 0.37
N PRO A 228 12.72 6.99 0.69
CA PRO A 228 12.12 8.28 1.01
C PRO A 228 12.71 8.89 2.28
N ASN A 229 12.85 10.21 2.31
CA ASN A 229 13.16 10.97 3.53
C ASN A 229 11.90 11.37 4.32
N GLY A 230 10.72 11.00 3.83
CA GLY A 230 9.46 11.17 4.52
C GLY A 230 8.28 10.65 3.70
N TYR A 231 7.10 10.71 4.30
CA TYR A 231 5.85 10.26 3.72
C TYR A 231 4.76 11.31 3.96
N LEU A 232 3.86 11.43 2.99
CA LEU A 232 2.66 12.26 3.08
C LEU A 232 1.45 11.36 2.86
N VAL A 233 0.61 11.23 3.89
CA VAL A 233 -0.59 10.40 3.86
C VAL A 233 -1.79 11.31 3.71
N PHE A 234 -2.56 11.09 2.64
CA PHE A 234 -3.84 11.74 2.41
C PHE A 234 -4.98 10.78 2.73
N TYR A 235 -6.02 11.25 3.40
CA TYR A 235 -7.18 10.42 3.68
C TYR A 235 -8.48 11.22 3.67
N ARG A 236 -9.57 10.56 3.28
CA ARG A 236 -10.94 11.10 3.39
C ARG A 236 -11.99 9.98 3.47
N PRO A 237 -13.14 10.22 4.11
CA PRO A 237 -14.29 9.33 3.98
C PRO A 237 -14.90 9.41 2.57
N VAL A 238 -15.39 8.28 2.07
CA VAL A 238 -16.03 8.12 0.77
C VAL A 238 -17.55 8.13 0.97
N GLU A 239 -18.26 9.08 0.34
CA GLU A 239 -19.68 9.29 0.58
C GLU A 239 -20.60 8.28 -0.15
N SER A 240 -20.13 7.60 -1.20
CA SER A 240 -20.88 6.53 -1.88
C SER A 240 -19.99 5.52 -2.61
N GLN A 241 -20.41 4.25 -2.69
CA GLN A 241 -19.65 3.20 -3.40
C GLN A 241 -19.43 3.51 -4.90
N SER A 242 -20.31 4.31 -5.52
CA SER A 242 -20.12 4.75 -6.91
C SER A 242 -18.83 5.55 -7.13
N SER A 243 -18.37 6.27 -6.11
CA SER A 243 -17.14 7.07 -6.18
C SER A 243 -15.85 6.26 -6.01
N LEU A 244 -15.91 5.02 -5.50
CA LEU A 244 -14.76 4.10 -5.48
C LEU A 244 -14.45 3.54 -6.89
N SER A 245 -15.47 3.33 -7.73
CA SER A 245 -15.29 2.80 -9.09
C SER A 245 -14.64 3.79 -10.06
N SER A 246 -14.77 5.10 -9.80
CA SER A 246 -14.12 6.17 -10.57
C SER A 246 -12.65 6.41 -10.18
N LEU A 247 -12.15 5.72 -9.15
CA LEU A 247 -10.83 5.96 -8.55
C LEU A 247 -9.69 5.15 -9.16
N ASN A 248 -10.01 4.25 -10.10
CA ASN A 248 -9.02 3.58 -10.94
C ASN A 248 -8.32 4.55 -11.92
N ASN A 249 -8.86 5.77 -12.07
CA ASN A 249 -8.16 6.89 -12.71
C ASN A 249 -7.81 7.89 -11.59
N GLN A 250 -6.54 8.29 -11.52
CA GLN A 250 -5.93 9.11 -10.47
C GLN A 250 -6.89 10.09 -9.74
N PRO A 251 -6.85 10.17 -8.40
CA PRO A 251 -7.64 11.13 -7.64
C PRO A 251 -7.11 12.56 -7.83
N GLU A 252 -7.57 13.24 -8.87
CA GLU A 252 -7.10 14.58 -9.24
C GLU A 252 -7.50 15.70 -8.27
N ASP A 253 -8.37 15.45 -7.28
CA ASP A 253 -8.78 16.46 -6.31
C ASP A 253 -8.38 16.14 -4.85
N LEU A 254 -7.08 16.31 -4.58
CA LEU A 254 -6.50 16.22 -3.24
C LEU A 254 -6.92 17.35 -2.29
N GLN A 255 -7.58 18.41 -2.77
CA GLN A 255 -7.95 19.56 -1.90
C GLN A 255 -9.00 19.19 -0.84
N SER A 256 -9.74 18.11 -1.08
CA SER A 256 -10.74 17.57 -0.15
C SER A 256 -10.17 16.58 0.87
N PHE A 257 -8.90 16.19 0.74
CA PHE A 257 -8.27 15.22 1.64
C PHE A 257 -7.67 15.90 2.86
N LEU A 258 -7.86 15.28 4.02
CA LEU A 258 -7.00 15.56 5.17
C LEU A 258 -5.61 14.98 4.87
N SER A 259 -4.56 15.63 5.37
CA SER A 259 -3.19 15.20 5.10
C SER A 259 -2.33 15.28 6.34
N THR A 260 -1.41 14.32 6.50
CA THR A 260 -0.40 14.35 7.55
C THR A 260 0.94 13.84 7.03
N THR A 261 2.03 14.36 7.59
CA THR A 261 3.40 13.98 7.24
C THR A 261 4.03 13.17 8.34
N THR A 262 4.77 12.13 7.98
CA THR A 262 5.53 11.31 8.92
C THR A 262 6.84 10.84 8.30
N THR A 263 7.84 10.56 9.14
CA THR A 263 9.05 9.83 8.73
C THR A 263 8.96 8.34 9.03
N ASP A 264 8.00 7.94 9.85
CA ASP A 264 7.76 6.56 10.25
C ASP A 264 6.96 5.83 9.17
N ARG A 265 7.07 4.50 9.15
CA ARG A 265 6.30 3.62 8.24
C ARG A 265 4.92 3.23 8.79
N THR A 266 4.51 3.88 9.86
CA THR A 266 3.22 3.69 10.52
C THR A 266 2.63 5.04 10.90
N LEU A 267 1.30 5.11 10.96
CA LEU A 267 0.57 6.32 11.30
C LEU A 267 -0.82 5.96 11.87
N SER A 268 -1.21 6.61 12.96
CA SER A 268 -2.58 6.54 13.52
C SER A 268 -3.41 7.75 13.07
N LEU A 269 -4.63 7.50 12.62
CA LEU A 269 -5.64 8.52 12.29
C LEU A 269 -6.65 8.61 13.45
N GLU A 270 -6.67 9.74 14.14
CA GLU A 270 -7.32 9.90 15.47
C GLU A 270 -8.80 10.35 15.43
N ASP A 271 -9.28 10.93 14.32
CA ASP A 271 -10.64 11.48 14.18
C ASP A 271 -11.43 10.79 13.06
N VAL A 272 -11.60 9.47 13.18
CA VAL A 272 -12.22 8.63 12.16
C VAL A 272 -13.73 8.48 12.41
N ARG A 273 -14.52 8.60 11.34
CA ARG A 273 -15.97 8.39 11.32
C ARG A 273 -16.27 6.89 11.15
N LEU A 274 -16.72 6.21 12.20
CA LEU A 274 -17.03 4.78 12.13
C LEU A 274 -18.21 4.50 11.18
N GLY A 275 -18.14 3.39 10.46
CA GLY A 275 -19.06 2.98 9.39
C GLY A 275 -18.87 3.74 8.07
N ALA A 276 -17.82 4.57 7.95
CA ALA A 276 -17.44 5.18 6.68
C ALA A 276 -16.23 4.45 6.07
N THR A 277 -16.25 4.27 4.76
CA THR A 277 -15.08 3.81 4.01
C THR A 277 -14.12 4.97 3.81
N TYR A 278 -12.89 4.84 4.25
CA TYR A 278 -11.81 5.77 4.02
C TYR A 278 -11.00 5.35 2.81
N LEU A 279 -10.69 6.31 1.95
CA LEU A 279 -9.65 6.18 0.96
C LEU A 279 -8.37 6.81 1.51
N ILE A 280 -7.26 6.08 1.41
CA ILE A 280 -5.97 6.47 1.94
C ILE A 280 -4.94 6.41 0.81
N LEU A 281 -4.29 7.53 0.53
CA LEU A 281 -3.25 7.67 -0.49
C LEU A 281 -1.91 7.95 0.19
N LEU A 282 -0.86 7.25 -0.24
CA LEU A 282 0.48 7.44 0.28
C LEU A 282 1.35 8.07 -0.80
N ARG A 283 1.99 9.19 -0.45
CA ARG A 283 3.08 9.76 -1.25
C ARG A 283 4.41 9.63 -0.54
N CYS A 284 5.41 9.10 -1.24
CA CYS A 284 6.78 9.14 -0.77
C CYS A 284 7.42 10.49 -1.09
N ILE A 285 8.17 11.02 -0.15
CA ILE A 285 8.95 12.23 -0.32
C ILE A 285 10.40 11.83 -0.54
N VAL A 286 10.94 12.13 -1.72
CA VAL A 286 12.35 11.96 -2.04
C VAL A 286 12.91 13.33 -2.43
N LYS A 287 13.68 13.92 -1.52
CA LYS A 287 14.08 15.33 -1.56
C LYS A 287 12.85 16.22 -1.74
N ASP A 288 12.73 16.87 -2.89
CA ASP A 288 11.62 17.78 -3.22
C ASP A 288 10.52 17.09 -4.06
N PHE A 289 10.72 15.84 -4.46
CA PHE A 289 9.75 15.07 -5.24
C PHE A 289 8.74 14.35 -4.34
N LYS A 290 7.50 14.31 -4.81
CA LYS A 290 6.39 13.57 -4.20
C LYS A 290 5.93 12.52 -5.18
N LEU A 291 6.21 11.27 -4.88
CA LEU A 291 5.88 10.12 -5.73
C LEU A 291 4.64 9.43 -5.19
N ASP A 292 3.72 9.03 -6.07
CA ASP A 292 2.58 8.20 -5.67
C ASP A 292 3.10 6.78 -5.37
N CYS A 293 3.00 6.38 -4.10
CA CYS A 293 3.60 5.15 -3.55
C CYS A 293 2.59 4.06 -3.23
N GLY A 294 1.32 4.28 -3.60
CA GLY A 294 0.23 3.35 -3.38
C GLY A 294 -0.95 3.98 -2.66
N TRP A 295 -1.99 3.17 -2.56
CA TRP A 295 -3.22 3.54 -1.90
C TRP A 295 -3.90 2.30 -1.32
N THR A 296 -4.77 2.51 -0.34
CA THR A 296 -5.68 1.48 0.17
C THR A 296 -7.00 2.14 0.53
N ASN A 297 -8.05 1.34 0.65
CA ASN A 297 -9.25 1.76 1.35
C ASN A 297 -9.48 0.87 2.57
N ILE A 298 -10.30 1.37 3.51
CA ILE A 298 -10.72 0.63 4.70
C ILE A 298 -12.07 1.19 5.17
N GLU A 299 -13.01 0.32 5.52
CA GLU A 299 -14.16 0.75 6.30
C GLU A 299 -13.78 0.86 7.78
N ALA A 300 -14.09 2.01 8.37
CA ALA A 300 -13.80 2.28 9.76
C ALA A 300 -14.76 1.51 10.66
N TYR A 301 -14.38 0.33 11.15
CA TYR A 301 -15.23 -0.44 12.04
C TYR A 301 -15.15 0.05 13.48
N PRO A 302 -16.21 -0.19 14.28
CA PRO A 302 -16.15 0.06 15.71
C PRO A 302 -14.96 -0.63 16.38
N PRO A 303 -14.39 -0.03 17.43
CA PRO A 303 -13.26 -0.61 18.14
C PRO A 303 -13.58 -2.01 18.66
N CYS A 304 -12.74 -2.97 18.29
CA CYS A 304 -12.72 -4.26 18.95
C CYS A 304 -12.05 -4.15 20.32
N PRO A 305 -12.20 -5.14 21.22
CA PRO A 305 -11.48 -5.13 22.49
C PRO A 305 -9.96 -5.04 22.29
N GLU A 306 -9.23 -4.64 23.33
CA GLU A 306 -7.76 -4.58 23.25
C GLU A 306 -7.18 -5.94 22.84
N GLY A 307 -6.29 -5.93 21.84
CA GLY A 307 -5.71 -7.14 21.24
C GLY A 307 -6.53 -7.75 20.09
N TRP A 308 -7.75 -7.29 19.84
CA TRP A 308 -8.59 -7.75 18.73
C TRP A 308 -8.53 -6.77 17.55
N THR A 309 -8.64 -7.31 16.34
CA THR A 309 -8.63 -6.57 15.06
C THR A 309 -10.05 -6.49 14.50
N GLY A 310 -10.48 -5.30 14.06
CA GLY A 310 -11.76 -5.12 13.37
C GLY A 310 -11.81 -5.83 12.03
N GLY A 311 -12.92 -6.51 11.77
CA GLY A 311 -13.22 -7.30 10.59
C GLY A 311 -14.37 -6.75 9.76
N ASN A 312 -14.74 -7.47 8.69
CA ASN A 312 -15.91 -7.11 7.87
C ASN A 312 -17.21 -7.16 8.69
N GLU A 313 -18.21 -6.37 8.31
CA GLU A 313 -19.60 -6.42 8.83
C GLU A 313 -19.75 -6.61 10.35
N TYR A 314 -18.95 -5.88 11.13
CA TYR A 314 -18.97 -5.88 12.61
C TYR A 314 -18.37 -7.13 13.28
N HIS A 315 -17.41 -7.79 12.65
CA HIS A 315 -16.69 -8.90 13.27
C HIS A 315 -15.37 -8.45 13.91
N CYS A 316 -14.95 -9.11 14.98
CA CYS A 316 -13.67 -8.87 15.64
C CYS A 316 -12.86 -10.16 15.60
N PHE A 317 -11.59 -10.07 15.20
CA PHE A 317 -10.70 -11.22 15.07
C PHE A 317 -9.53 -11.10 16.05
N LEU A 318 -9.23 -12.19 16.76
CA LEU A 318 -8.05 -12.30 17.61
C LEU A 318 -7.12 -13.34 17.00
N TYR A 319 -5.99 -12.90 16.45
CA TYR A 319 -4.93 -13.80 16.01
C TYR A 319 -4.02 -14.15 17.18
N ILE A 320 -3.82 -15.44 17.42
CA ILE A 320 -3.05 -15.98 18.55
C ILE A 320 -1.87 -16.77 18.00
N THR A 321 -0.67 -16.38 18.42
CA THR A 321 0.56 -17.12 18.15
C THR A 321 1.58 -16.88 19.28
N PRO A 322 2.34 -17.91 19.70
CA PRO A 322 2.21 -19.32 19.30
C PRO A 322 1.07 -20.01 20.05
N VAL A 323 0.53 -21.08 19.46
CA VAL A 323 -0.36 -22.02 20.15
C VAL A 323 0.13 -23.44 19.90
N THR A 324 0.11 -24.29 20.91
CA THR A 324 0.61 -25.67 20.82
C THR A 324 -0.49 -26.72 20.74
N THR A 325 -1.68 -26.42 21.25
CA THR A 325 -2.81 -27.35 21.25
C THR A 325 -4.12 -26.64 20.97
N TYR A 326 -5.09 -27.34 20.38
CA TYR A 326 -6.44 -26.81 20.22
C TYR A 326 -7.08 -26.41 21.56
N SER A 327 -6.80 -27.16 22.63
CA SER A 327 -7.29 -26.81 23.97
C SER A 327 -6.77 -25.46 24.44
N GLU A 328 -5.50 -25.12 24.15
CA GLU A 328 -4.92 -23.82 24.47
C GLU A 328 -5.55 -22.70 23.63
N ALA A 329 -5.76 -22.93 22.33
CA ALA A 329 -6.48 -21.99 21.46
C ALA A 329 -7.89 -21.72 22.00
N ARG A 330 -8.65 -22.79 22.27
CA ARG A 330 -10.02 -22.74 22.77
C ARG A 330 -10.11 -21.99 24.09
N ASP A 331 -9.27 -22.37 25.05
CA ASP A 331 -9.24 -21.74 26.37
C ASP A 331 -8.91 -20.24 26.26
N THR A 332 -8.02 -19.85 25.34
CA THR A 332 -7.67 -18.45 25.12
C THR A 332 -8.81 -17.67 24.47
N CYS A 333 -9.48 -18.25 23.47
CA CYS A 333 -10.67 -17.65 22.87
C CYS A 333 -11.84 -17.54 23.87
N ALA A 334 -11.96 -18.47 24.83
CA ALA A 334 -13.04 -18.50 25.81
C ALA A 334 -12.77 -17.68 27.09
N LYS A 335 -11.51 -17.51 27.51
CA LYS A 335 -11.12 -16.74 28.71
C LYS A 335 -11.06 -15.24 28.50
N GLN A 336 -11.19 -14.77 27.25
CA GLN A 336 -11.45 -13.37 26.94
C GLN A 336 -12.90 -13.07 27.35
N ASP A 337 -13.15 -12.98 28.66
CA ASP A 337 -14.38 -12.47 29.28
C ASP A 337 -14.40 -10.95 29.14
N THR A 338 -14.30 -10.52 27.89
CA THR A 338 -14.55 -9.17 27.45
C THR A 338 -16.04 -8.94 27.65
N ASP A 339 -16.36 -7.92 28.44
CA ASP A 339 -17.68 -7.43 28.85
C ASP A 339 -18.90 -8.21 28.33
N GLN A 340 -19.83 -8.64 29.20
CA GLN A 340 -21.09 -9.32 28.79
C GLN A 340 -21.93 -8.53 27.77
N GLU A 341 -21.54 -7.29 27.47
CA GLU A 341 -22.07 -6.38 26.45
C GLU A 341 -21.56 -6.65 25.02
N LEU A 342 -20.41 -7.31 24.88
CA LEU A 342 -19.83 -7.70 23.59
C LEU A 342 -20.42 -9.06 23.14
N GLY A 343 -20.46 -9.32 21.83
CA GLY A 343 -21.28 -10.39 21.24
C GLY A 343 -20.85 -11.83 21.59
N LYS A 344 -21.24 -12.83 20.79
CA LYS A 344 -20.85 -14.24 21.03
C LYS A 344 -19.87 -14.69 19.95
N LEU A 345 -18.96 -15.62 20.27
CA LEU A 345 -18.03 -16.21 19.28
C LEU A 345 -18.80 -16.55 18.00
N GLY A 346 -18.26 -16.17 16.86
CA GLY A 346 -18.90 -16.28 15.56
C GLY A 346 -18.65 -17.63 14.90
N THR A 347 -19.25 -17.81 13.72
CA THR A 347 -18.84 -18.80 12.73
C THR A 347 -18.39 -18.03 11.50
N VAL A 348 -17.33 -18.42 10.78
CA VAL A 348 -17.02 -17.78 9.48
C VAL A 348 -18.26 -17.90 8.59
N VAL A 349 -18.87 -16.78 8.19
CA VAL A 349 -20.19 -16.78 7.53
C VAL A 349 -20.07 -16.66 6.01
N ASP A 350 -18.98 -16.09 5.48
CA ASP A 350 -18.86 -15.85 4.03
C ASP A 350 -17.41 -15.80 3.50
N ASP A 351 -17.30 -15.65 2.17
CA ASP A 351 -16.01 -15.54 1.47
C ASP A 351 -15.34 -14.18 1.73
N ASP A 352 -16.10 -13.13 2.02
CA ASP A 352 -15.55 -11.79 2.30
C ASP A 352 -14.75 -11.79 3.62
N GLU A 353 -15.20 -12.53 4.63
CA GLU A 353 -14.46 -12.73 5.88
C GLU A 353 -13.16 -13.52 5.68
N LYS A 354 -13.18 -14.51 4.77
CA LYS A 354 -12.00 -15.30 4.44
C LYS A 354 -10.95 -14.43 3.74
N ASP A 355 -11.39 -13.63 2.77
CA ASP A 355 -10.53 -12.67 2.07
C ASP A 355 -9.97 -11.61 3.03
N PHE A 356 -10.78 -11.17 3.99
CA PHE A 356 -10.32 -10.25 5.03
C PHE A 356 -9.21 -10.86 5.90
N LEU A 357 -9.39 -12.11 6.33
CA LEU A 357 -8.40 -12.82 7.14
C LEU A 357 -7.06 -12.92 6.43
N THR A 358 -7.04 -13.39 5.18
CA THR A 358 -5.79 -13.65 4.44
C THR A 358 -5.11 -12.38 3.98
N SER A 359 -5.86 -11.33 3.62
CA SER A 359 -5.27 -10.10 3.09
C SER A 359 -4.84 -9.10 4.18
N ARG A 360 -5.52 -9.08 5.33
CA ARG A 360 -5.35 -8.01 6.34
C ARG A 360 -4.83 -8.47 7.69
N ILE A 361 -5.23 -9.64 8.18
CA ILE A 361 -4.91 -10.09 9.54
C ILE A 361 -3.67 -10.97 9.56
N LEU A 362 -3.62 -11.95 8.66
CA LEU A 362 -2.66 -13.03 8.76
C LEU A 362 -1.30 -12.64 8.16
N PRO A 363 -0.19 -13.02 8.82
CA PRO A 363 1.13 -12.95 8.21
C PRO A 363 1.22 -13.80 6.92
N ASP A 364 2.02 -13.33 5.97
CA ASP A 364 2.17 -13.94 4.63
C ASP A 364 2.69 -15.41 4.70
N ASP A 365 3.28 -15.83 5.81
CA ASP A 365 3.85 -17.17 6.04
C ASP A 365 2.88 -18.18 6.70
N VAL A 366 1.71 -17.75 7.15
CA VAL A 366 0.72 -18.64 7.77
C VAL A 366 0.05 -19.50 6.70
N ARG A 367 0.13 -20.82 6.85
CA ARG A 367 -0.47 -21.80 5.92
C ARG A 367 -1.61 -22.61 6.51
N GLN A 368 -1.59 -22.80 7.83
CA GLN A 368 -2.61 -23.53 8.57
C GLN A 368 -2.82 -22.89 9.93
N LEU A 369 -4.08 -22.77 10.35
CA LEU A 369 -4.44 -22.26 11.67
C LEU A 369 -5.76 -22.84 12.18
N TRP A 370 -5.91 -22.88 13.50
CA TRP A 370 -7.18 -23.26 14.13
C TRP A 370 -8.17 -22.10 14.11
N PHE A 371 -9.40 -22.39 13.67
CA PHE A 371 -10.55 -21.52 13.82
C PHE A 371 -11.50 -22.07 14.88
N VAL A 372 -11.78 -21.27 15.91
CA VAL A 372 -12.57 -21.67 17.08
C VAL A 372 -14.00 -21.12 16.96
N LYS A 373 -15.01 -22.00 16.88
CA LYS A 373 -16.43 -21.65 16.70
C LYS A 373 -17.18 -21.36 18.01
N LYS A 374 -18.36 -20.74 17.90
CA LYS A 374 -19.34 -20.59 18.99
C LYS A 374 -19.73 -21.92 19.65
N GLY A 375 -19.96 -21.90 20.97
CA GLY A 375 -20.60 -23.01 21.69
C GLY A 375 -19.63 -24.02 22.32
N CYS A 376 -18.34 -23.70 22.36
CA CYS A 376 -17.29 -24.55 22.94
C CYS A 376 -17.31 -24.65 24.48
N ASP A 377 -18.47 -24.49 25.11
CA ASP A 377 -18.59 -24.65 26.56
C ASP A 377 -18.97 -26.10 26.87
N GLU A 378 -18.11 -26.83 27.57
CA GLU A 378 -18.30 -28.24 27.93
C GLU A 378 -19.60 -28.48 28.72
N GLN A 379 -20.22 -27.42 29.25
CA GLN A 379 -21.47 -27.50 30.00
C GLN A 379 -22.74 -27.63 29.13
N GLU A 380 -22.75 -27.16 27.87
CA GLU A 380 -23.95 -27.23 27.01
C GLU A 380 -23.94 -28.40 26.01
N LEU A 381 -22.76 -28.89 25.59
CA LEU A 381 -22.67 -30.11 24.77
C LEU A 381 -22.79 -31.35 25.67
N GLY A 382 -23.99 -31.91 25.74
CA GLY A 382 -24.25 -33.15 26.48
C GLY A 382 -23.23 -34.26 26.17
N LYS A 383 -23.05 -35.16 27.16
CA LYS A 383 -22.05 -36.25 27.31
C LYS A 383 -21.71 -37.18 26.11
N TYR A 384 -22.29 -36.96 24.93
CA TYR A 384 -22.22 -37.87 23.79
C TYR A 384 -21.71 -37.25 22.47
N ILE A 385 -21.37 -35.97 22.43
CA ILE A 385 -20.80 -35.32 21.23
C ILE A 385 -19.31 -35.03 21.49
N ARG A 386 -18.42 -35.43 20.57
CA ARG A 386 -17.01 -35.05 20.63
C ARG A 386 -16.92 -33.55 20.34
N PRO A 387 -16.51 -32.69 21.30
CA PRO A 387 -16.49 -31.25 21.11
C PRO A 387 -15.62 -30.84 19.91
N GLU A 388 -14.55 -31.59 19.64
CA GLU A 388 -13.53 -31.31 18.62
C GLU A 388 -14.07 -31.22 17.18
N GLU A 389 -15.12 -31.97 16.82
CA GLU A 389 -15.62 -32.06 15.43
C GLU A 389 -16.57 -30.91 15.03
N GLU A 390 -17.27 -30.30 15.99
CA GLU A 390 -18.17 -29.16 15.76
C GLU A 390 -17.53 -27.81 16.12
N CYS A 391 -16.60 -27.80 17.08
CA CYS A 391 -16.05 -26.59 17.67
C CYS A 391 -14.80 -26.06 16.95
N CYS A 392 -14.14 -26.90 16.18
CA CYS A 392 -12.87 -26.58 15.52
C CYS A 392 -13.00 -26.72 14.00
N ARG A 393 -12.46 -25.73 13.29
CA ARG A 393 -12.14 -25.86 11.87
C ARG A 393 -10.66 -25.60 11.68
N LEU A 394 -10.01 -26.44 10.89
CA LEU A 394 -8.66 -26.17 10.41
C LEU A 394 -8.82 -25.35 9.13
N LEU A 395 -8.27 -24.14 9.13
CA LEU A 395 -8.21 -23.32 7.91
C LEU A 395 -6.89 -23.62 7.21
N ASN A 396 -6.98 -24.12 5.99
CA ASN A 396 -5.83 -24.33 5.12
C ASN A 396 -5.79 -23.19 4.10
N ILE A 397 -4.72 -22.40 4.14
CA ILE A 397 -4.51 -21.26 3.25
C ILE A 397 -3.71 -21.75 2.05
N LEU A 398 -4.37 -21.80 0.89
CA LEU A 398 -3.78 -22.24 -0.35
C LEU A 398 -2.85 -21.17 -0.93
N ASP A 399 -2.03 -21.54 -1.92
CA ASP A 399 -1.06 -20.62 -2.54
C ASP A 399 -1.70 -19.43 -3.26
N ASP A 400 -2.98 -19.57 -3.66
CA ASP A 400 -3.77 -18.50 -4.27
C ASP A 400 -4.46 -17.59 -3.24
N GLY A 401 -4.24 -17.82 -1.95
CA GLY A 401 -4.85 -17.07 -0.85
C GLY A 401 -6.25 -17.55 -0.47
N SER A 402 -6.82 -18.53 -1.17
CA SER A 402 -8.13 -19.08 -0.82
C SER A 402 -8.05 -19.94 0.45
N ILE A 403 -9.15 -19.93 1.23
CA ILE A 403 -9.24 -20.71 2.47
C ILE A 403 -10.07 -21.96 2.26
N GLN A 404 -9.46 -23.12 2.49
CA GLN A 404 -10.15 -24.41 2.59
C GLN A 404 -10.37 -24.81 4.05
N GLU A 405 -11.64 -24.96 4.42
CA GLU A 405 -12.04 -25.44 5.75
C GLU A 405 -12.08 -26.97 5.82
N THR A 406 -11.41 -27.54 6.81
CA THR A 406 -11.54 -28.96 7.17
C THR A 406 -11.94 -29.11 8.63
N SER A 407 -12.53 -30.25 8.99
CA SER A 407 -12.73 -30.60 10.39
C SER A 407 -11.38 -30.82 11.05
N CYS A 408 -11.25 -30.43 12.32
CA CYS A 408 -10.02 -30.69 13.06
C CYS A 408 -9.88 -32.19 13.37
N GLY A 409 -8.72 -32.74 13.08
CA GLY A 409 -8.29 -34.08 13.46
C GLY A 409 -7.47 -34.08 14.75
N THR A 410 -7.28 -35.26 15.33
CA THR A 410 -6.50 -35.46 16.57
C THR A 410 -5.00 -35.22 16.40
N ASP A 411 -4.50 -35.21 15.16
CA ASP A 411 -3.08 -35.04 14.83
C ASP A 411 -2.76 -33.64 14.27
N ASP A 412 -3.77 -32.77 14.14
CA ASP A 412 -3.57 -31.41 13.65
C ASP A 412 -2.82 -30.58 14.71
N SER A 413 -1.73 -29.94 14.31
CA SER A 413 -0.87 -29.14 15.19
C SER A 413 -0.38 -27.83 14.56
N PRO A 414 -1.27 -27.00 13.96
CA PRO A 414 -0.88 -25.66 13.56
C PRO A 414 -0.40 -24.86 14.77
N SER A 415 0.62 -24.01 14.56
CA SER A 415 1.23 -23.19 15.61
C SER A 415 0.46 -21.90 15.91
N SER A 416 -0.73 -21.71 15.31
CA SER A 416 -1.48 -20.46 15.37
C SER A 416 -2.99 -20.71 15.34
N ALA A 417 -3.74 -19.74 15.86
CA ALA A 417 -5.20 -19.79 15.90
C ALA A 417 -5.82 -18.40 15.64
N VAL A 418 -7.07 -18.39 15.19
CA VAL A 418 -7.90 -17.20 15.09
C VAL A 418 -9.21 -17.42 15.84
N CYS A 419 -9.53 -16.51 16.75
CA CYS A 419 -10.88 -16.39 17.31
C CYS A 419 -11.66 -15.37 16.48
N LEU A 420 -12.92 -15.70 16.15
CA LEU A 420 -13.86 -14.76 15.55
C LEU A 420 -14.93 -14.40 16.56
N TRP A 421 -15.20 -13.11 16.68
CA TRP A 421 -16.26 -12.60 17.53
C TRP A 421 -17.25 -11.78 16.73
N ASP A 422 -18.51 -12.22 16.73
CA ASP A 422 -19.57 -11.45 16.10
C ASP A 422 -19.88 -10.26 17.02
N HIS A 423 -19.30 -9.09 16.74
CA HIS A 423 -19.76 -7.84 17.33
C HIS A 423 -21.07 -7.41 16.64
N LYS A 424 -22.09 -8.27 16.68
CA LYS A 424 -23.50 -7.83 16.61
C LYS A 424 -23.84 -7.13 17.92
N GLY A 425 -23.14 -6.04 18.22
CA GLY A 425 -23.76 -4.98 18.96
C GLY A 425 -24.93 -4.58 18.08
N GLU A 426 -26.13 -5.04 18.41
CA GLU A 426 -27.37 -4.49 17.86
C GLU A 426 -27.21 -2.99 17.99
N GLY A 427 -26.86 -2.30 16.90
CA GLY A 427 -26.44 -0.91 16.94
C GLY A 427 -27.47 -0.16 17.76
N ALA A 428 -27.03 0.48 18.85
CA ALA A 428 -27.95 0.93 19.87
C ALA A 428 -29.00 1.82 19.19
N ARG A 429 -30.23 1.33 19.08
CA ARG A 429 -31.29 2.00 18.36
C ARG A 429 -31.73 3.16 19.22
N ILE A 430 -31.63 4.36 18.69
CA ILE A 430 -32.10 5.53 19.42
C ILE A 430 -33.62 5.57 19.30
N ARG A 431 -34.31 5.48 20.43
CA ARG A 431 -35.77 5.62 20.51
C ARG A 431 -36.16 6.77 21.41
N VAL A 432 -37.16 7.52 20.97
CA VAL A 432 -37.91 8.41 21.85
C VAL A 432 -38.68 7.54 22.83
N SER A 433 -38.39 7.68 24.13
CA SER A 433 -39.02 6.92 25.21
C SER A 433 -40.24 7.63 25.78
N ALA A 434 -40.24 8.97 25.77
CA ALA A 434 -41.38 9.79 26.15
C ALA A 434 -41.29 11.20 25.55
N VAL A 435 -42.46 11.83 25.37
CA VAL A 435 -42.59 13.25 25.06
C VAL A 435 -43.59 13.85 26.05
N GLU A 436 -43.15 14.85 26.80
CA GLU A 436 -43.95 15.53 27.83
C GLU A 436 -44.10 17.02 27.45
N SER A 437 -45.32 17.48 27.18
CA SER A 437 -45.59 18.89 26.85
C SER A 437 -45.76 19.74 28.10
N SER A 438 -45.37 21.01 28.04
CA SER A 438 -45.71 22.00 29.06
C SER A 438 -47.21 22.34 29.05
N GLU A 439 -47.73 22.86 30.16
CA GLU A 439 -49.15 23.25 30.29
C GLU A 439 -49.59 24.33 29.28
N ASP A 440 -48.67 25.14 28.78
CA ASP A 440 -48.96 26.15 27.76
C ASP A 440 -48.86 25.61 26.32
N GLY A 441 -48.35 24.37 26.14
CA GLY A 441 -48.13 23.74 24.84
C GLY A 441 -47.04 24.43 24.00
N ILE A 442 -46.16 25.21 24.62
CA ILE A 442 -45.08 25.96 23.94
C ILE A 442 -43.74 25.23 24.08
N LYS A 443 -43.62 24.26 25.00
CA LYS A 443 -42.42 23.46 25.22
C LYS A 443 -42.74 21.97 25.25
N ALA A 444 -41.74 21.17 24.89
CA ALA A 444 -41.77 19.73 25.10
C ALA A 444 -40.43 19.21 25.60
N SER A 445 -40.49 18.35 26.60
CA SER A 445 -39.36 17.56 27.09
C SER A 445 -39.34 16.22 26.37
N ILE A 446 -38.29 15.97 25.61
CA ILE A 446 -38.07 14.74 24.87
C ILE A 446 -37.14 13.86 25.68
N LYS A 447 -37.65 12.72 26.16
CA LYS A 447 -36.84 11.65 26.74
C LYS A 447 -36.53 10.65 25.64
N TRP A 448 -35.27 10.26 25.55
CA TRP A 448 -34.81 9.25 24.60
C TRP A 448 -33.95 8.22 25.32
N ARG A 449 -33.83 7.04 24.70
CA ARG A 449 -32.99 5.96 25.21
C ARG A 449 -32.42 5.16 24.06
N TYR A 450 -31.35 4.46 24.35
CA TYR A 450 -30.87 3.37 23.51
C TYR A 450 -31.71 2.11 23.76
N GLU A 451 -32.08 1.42 22.68
CA GLU A 451 -32.61 0.07 22.68
C GLU A 451 -31.62 -0.87 21.98
N GLY A 452 -31.34 -2.02 22.58
CA GLY A 452 -30.27 -2.92 22.11
C GLY A 452 -28.99 -2.78 22.94
N LYS A 453 -28.00 -3.60 22.60
CA LYS A 453 -26.74 -3.74 23.36
C LYS A 453 -25.52 -3.12 22.66
N GLY A 454 -25.70 -2.40 21.56
CA GLY A 454 -24.61 -1.82 20.77
C GLY A 454 -24.04 -0.50 21.31
N TRP A 455 -23.16 0.08 20.52
CA TRP A 455 -22.43 1.31 20.84
C TRP A 455 -23.34 2.53 21.01
N LYS A 456 -23.04 3.33 22.03
CA LYS A 456 -23.72 4.58 22.33
C LYS A 456 -22.86 5.72 21.79
N THR A 457 -23.45 6.63 21.04
CA THR A 457 -22.77 7.88 20.71
C THR A 457 -22.68 8.79 21.94
N ASP A 458 -21.60 9.56 21.99
CA ASP A 458 -21.34 10.66 22.91
C ASP A 458 -21.97 12.00 22.46
N GLU A 459 -22.62 12.03 21.29
CA GLU A 459 -23.30 13.22 20.81
C GLU A 459 -24.58 12.86 20.06
N LEU A 460 -25.73 13.42 20.44
CA LEU A 460 -26.98 13.20 19.71
C LEU A 460 -27.34 14.44 18.91
N GLN A 461 -27.53 14.30 17.59
CA GLN A 461 -28.14 15.32 16.75
C GLN A 461 -29.65 15.09 16.60
N ALA A 462 -30.45 16.08 16.99
CA ALA A 462 -31.89 16.07 16.75
C ALA A 462 -32.24 17.04 15.61
N LYS A 463 -33.14 16.63 14.71
CA LYS A 463 -33.75 17.52 13.69
C LYS A 463 -35.27 17.48 13.82
N LEU A 464 -35.89 18.65 13.84
CA LEU A 464 -37.34 18.81 13.98
C LEU A 464 -37.93 19.50 12.74
N TRP A 465 -39.10 19.05 12.27
CA TRP A 465 -39.85 19.72 11.20
C TRP A 465 -41.36 19.46 11.27
N THR A 466 -42.15 20.27 10.57
CA THR A 466 -43.61 20.13 10.45
C THR A 466 -44.02 19.67 9.03
N GLN A 467 -45.25 19.17 8.87
CA GLN A 467 -45.74 18.68 7.57
C GLN A 467 -46.01 19.77 6.52
N GLU A 468 -46.14 21.04 6.90
CA GLU A 468 -46.56 22.12 6.01
C GLU A 468 -45.40 22.86 5.28
N GLY A 469 -44.14 22.48 5.55
CA GLY A 469 -42.97 22.85 4.74
C GLY A 469 -42.20 24.11 5.17
N ARG A 470 -40.86 23.94 5.23
CA ARG A 470 -39.77 24.88 5.61
C ARG A 470 -39.70 25.22 7.10
N GLU A 471 -39.13 24.33 7.91
CA GLU A 471 -37.71 24.32 8.34
C GLU A 471 -37.39 25.35 9.43
N ASP A 472 -37.86 25.08 10.65
CA ASP A 472 -37.08 25.41 11.84
C ASP A 472 -36.26 24.17 12.20
N ILE A 473 -35.13 23.98 11.50
CA ILE A 473 -34.18 22.91 11.84
C ILE A 473 -33.47 23.34 13.12
N LEU A 474 -34.08 23.00 14.26
CA LEU A 474 -33.43 23.13 15.55
C LEU A 474 -32.49 21.94 15.71
N THR A 475 -31.20 22.19 15.53
CA THR A 475 -30.14 21.21 15.79
C THR A 475 -29.75 21.29 17.25
N TYR A 476 -29.99 20.21 17.99
CA TYR A 476 -29.53 20.06 19.36
C TYR A 476 -28.37 19.06 19.38
N SER A 477 -27.38 19.34 20.22
CA SER A 477 -26.34 18.39 20.63
C SER A 477 -26.45 18.21 22.14
N THR A 478 -26.65 16.96 22.59
CA THR A 478 -26.79 16.66 24.02
C THR A 478 -26.30 15.26 24.36
N LEU A 479 -25.59 15.16 25.49
CA LEU A 479 -25.25 13.90 26.16
C LEU A 479 -26.36 13.43 27.11
N LYS A 480 -27.30 14.32 27.44
CA LYS A 480 -28.38 13.99 28.37
C LYS A 480 -29.47 13.24 27.63
N ASN A 481 -29.98 12.18 28.26
CA ASN A 481 -31.12 11.39 27.80
C ASN A 481 -32.46 12.17 27.80
N VAL A 482 -32.42 13.46 28.11
CA VAL A 482 -33.54 14.40 28.09
C VAL A 482 -33.07 15.73 27.51
N PHE A 483 -33.84 16.29 26.58
CA PHE A 483 -33.66 17.67 26.09
C PHE A 483 -35.00 18.36 25.91
N GLU A 484 -34.98 19.70 25.96
CA GLU A 484 -36.18 20.53 25.79
C GLU A 484 -36.21 21.19 24.42
N ILE A 485 -37.37 21.17 23.79
CA ILE A 485 -37.69 21.94 22.59
C ILE A 485 -38.63 23.06 23.01
N THR A 486 -38.31 24.28 22.60
CA THR A 486 -39.10 25.49 22.87
C THR A 486 -39.77 25.99 21.59
N GLU A 487 -40.68 26.97 21.73
CA GLU A 487 -41.35 27.64 20.60
C GLU A 487 -42.28 26.73 19.78
N LEU A 488 -42.82 25.70 20.43
CA LEU A 488 -43.81 24.83 19.83
C LEU A 488 -45.19 25.50 19.75
N LYS A 489 -45.99 25.06 18.79
CA LYS A 489 -47.35 25.53 18.57
C LYS A 489 -48.35 24.43 18.95
N PRO A 490 -49.33 24.71 19.85
CA PRO A 490 -50.37 23.75 20.19
C PRO A 490 -51.15 23.30 18.95
N GLY A 491 -51.45 22.00 18.86
CA GLY A 491 -52.22 21.40 17.76
C GLY A 491 -51.42 21.11 16.48
N VAL A 492 -50.11 21.40 16.44
CA VAL A 492 -49.26 21.12 15.28
C VAL A 492 -48.59 19.73 15.41
N THR A 493 -48.53 19.00 14.31
CA THR A 493 -47.79 17.72 14.21
C THR A 493 -46.33 17.98 13.86
N TYR A 494 -45.44 17.49 14.71
CA TYR A 494 -43.99 17.57 14.52
C TYR A 494 -43.42 16.19 14.18
N SER A 495 -42.39 16.19 13.34
CA SER A 495 -41.53 15.04 13.06
C SER A 495 -40.14 15.32 13.61
N LEU A 496 -39.63 14.38 14.41
CA LEU A 496 -38.34 14.44 15.08
C LEU A 496 -37.47 13.30 14.58
N LEU A 497 -36.33 13.64 13.97
CA LEU A 497 -35.28 12.69 13.62
C LEU A 497 -34.19 12.75 14.67
N LEU A 498 -33.91 11.61 15.29
CA LEU A 498 -32.75 11.44 16.14
C LEU A 498 -31.65 10.77 15.33
N ARG A 499 -30.49 11.42 15.25
CA ARG A 499 -29.27 10.91 14.63
C ARG A 499 -28.19 10.82 15.69
N PRO A 500 -27.43 9.72 15.76
CA PRO A 500 -26.19 9.71 16.51
C PRO A 500 -25.22 10.77 15.96
N ALA A 501 -24.11 11.00 16.67
CA ALA A 501 -22.98 11.74 16.14
C ALA A 501 -22.65 11.21 14.75
N PRO A 502 -22.05 12.02 13.87
CA PRO A 502 -21.67 11.60 12.53
C PRO A 502 -20.93 10.26 12.51
N ASN A 503 -20.25 9.92 13.60
CA ASN A 503 -19.31 8.84 13.78
C ASN A 503 -19.92 7.45 14.02
N ILE A 504 -21.25 7.27 14.04
CA ILE A 504 -21.87 5.92 14.14
C ILE A 504 -23.03 5.79 13.15
N ARG A 505 -22.98 4.78 12.29
CA ARG A 505 -24.13 4.35 11.46
C ARG A 505 -25.11 3.57 12.36
N THR A 506 -26.09 4.27 12.95
CA THR A 506 -27.30 3.60 13.48
C THR A 506 -28.47 3.81 12.52
N GLU A 507 -29.49 2.96 12.60
CA GLU A 507 -30.77 3.23 11.95
C GLU A 507 -31.31 4.60 12.42
N GLU A 508 -31.56 5.51 11.48
CA GLU A 508 -32.19 6.79 11.79
C GLU A 508 -33.67 6.57 12.11
N PHE A 509 -34.14 7.10 13.24
CA PHE A 509 -35.53 6.95 13.66
C PHE A 509 -36.28 8.27 13.61
N THR A 510 -37.38 8.31 12.86
CA THR A 510 -38.30 9.45 12.83
C THR A 510 -39.49 9.19 13.76
N TYR A 511 -39.61 10.00 14.81
CA TYR A 511 -40.75 9.99 15.72
C TYR A 511 -41.71 11.14 15.41
N LYS A 512 -43.02 10.87 15.39
CA LYS A 512 -44.05 11.89 15.17
C LYS A 512 -44.87 12.12 16.44
N PHE A 513 -45.08 13.38 16.80
CA PHE A 513 -45.89 13.75 17.96
C PHE A 513 -46.72 15.01 17.70
N VAL A 514 -47.78 15.19 18.50
CA VAL A 514 -48.66 16.37 18.48
C VAL A 514 -48.64 16.99 19.87
N ILE A 515 -48.52 18.31 19.94
CA ILE A 515 -48.60 19.03 21.22
C ILE A 515 -50.06 19.33 21.54
N SER A 516 -50.60 18.69 22.57
CA SER A 516 -51.90 19.01 23.14
C SER A 516 -51.80 20.25 24.03
N LYS A 517 -52.91 20.98 24.11
CA LYS A 517 -53.08 22.12 25.01
C LYS A 517 -53.58 21.67 26.38
#